data_AF-A0A517NQW9-F1
#
_entry.id   AF-A0A517NQW9-F1
#
_cell.length_a   1.000
_cell.length_b   1.000
_cell.length_c   1.000
_cell.angle_alpha   90.00
_cell.angle_beta   90.00
_cell.angle_gamma   90.00
#
_symmetry.space_group_name_H-M   'P 1'
#
loop_
_entity.id
_entity.type
_entity.pdbx_description
1 polymer ?
#
loop_
_entity_poly.entity_id
_entity_poly.type
_entity_poly.pdbx_seq_one_letter_code
_entity_poly.pdbx_strand_id
1 'polypeptide(L)'
;MPNHSPAQPSDFNPYQTTLTNADPKDQFGDLSFVMLTIEKLATWQKITASAMTLFTVLMGFYFVAMLGIGGGIGVMEILAMMVTIAIYFLTLCLPTFLLWKACFATTRYARTGTLEDQTQFAAAQLRFWRSIALVAAISIAFILFSFVMTMIAFNSNF
;
A
#
# COMPACT_ATOMS: atom_id res chain seq x y z
N MET A 1 -41.26 -19.80 -59.43
CA MET A 1 -41.21 -18.62 -58.52
C MET A 1 -40.60 -19.09 -57.21
N PRO A 2 -39.35 -18.73 -56.88
CA PRO A 2 -38.71 -19.18 -55.65
C PRO A 2 -39.27 -18.42 -54.43
N ASN A 3 -39.57 -19.20 -53.40
CA ASN A 3 -40.19 -18.78 -52.15
C ASN A 3 -39.13 -18.06 -51.28
N HIS A 4 -39.23 -16.74 -51.15
CA HIS A 4 -38.38 -15.98 -50.23
C HIS A 4 -38.94 -16.12 -48.81
N SER A 5 -38.35 -17.02 -48.01
CA SER A 5 -38.54 -16.99 -46.56
C SER A 5 -38.01 -15.66 -46.01
N PRO A 6 -38.78 -14.93 -45.19
CA PRO A 6 -38.29 -13.71 -44.57
C PRO A 6 -37.15 -14.06 -43.60
N ALA A 7 -36.03 -13.36 -43.73
CA ALA A 7 -34.91 -13.46 -42.82
C ALA A 7 -35.40 -13.17 -41.40
N GLN A 8 -35.14 -14.10 -40.47
CA GLN A 8 -35.41 -13.85 -39.05
C GLN A 8 -34.54 -12.69 -38.58
N PRO A 9 -35.07 -11.78 -37.74
CA PRO A 9 -34.27 -10.73 -37.13
C PRO A 9 -33.19 -11.42 -36.31
N SER A 10 -31.93 -11.16 -36.64
CA SER A 10 -30.79 -11.62 -35.86
C SER A 10 -30.96 -11.08 -34.45
N ASP A 11 -31.19 -11.96 -33.49
CA ASP A 11 -31.12 -11.66 -32.07
C ASP A 11 -29.74 -11.05 -31.81
N PHE A 12 -29.69 -9.73 -31.65
CA PHE A 12 -28.52 -9.03 -31.16
C PHE A 12 -28.39 -9.41 -29.69
N ASN A 13 -27.72 -10.54 -29.43
CA ASN A 13 -27.45 -10.98 -28.07
C ASN A 13 -26.23 -10.18 -27.56
N PRO A 14 -26.39 -9.24 -26.62
CA PRO A 14 -25.26 -8.47 -26.08
C PRO A 14 -24.28 -9.34 -25.27
N TYR A 15 -24.63 -10.61 -24.99
CA TYR A 15 -23.76 -11.61 -24.38
C TYR A 15 -23.08 -12.54 -25.37
N GLN A 16 -23.35 -12.40 -26.68
CA GLN A 16 -22.40 -12.89 -27.67
C GLN A 16 -21.22 -11.95 -27.63
N THR A 17 -20.31 -12.20 -26.68
CA THR A 17 -18.92 -11.82 -26.82
C THR A 17 -18.51 -12.31 -28.18
N THR A 18 -18.39 -11.37 -29.11
CA THR A 18 -17.67 -11.59 -30.35
C THR A 18 -16.40 -12.32 -29.94
N LEU A 19 -16.32 -13.60 -30.27
CA LEU A 19 -15.06 -14.31 -30.42
C LEU A 19 -14.38 -13.64 -31.62
N THR A 20 -14.09 -12.35 -31.46
CA THR A 20 -13.17 -11.63 -32.30
C THR A 20 -11.91 -12.44 -32.12
N ASN A 21 -11.45 -13.04 -33.22
CA ASN A 21 -10.10 -13.54 -33.35
C ASN A 21 -9.14 -12.37 -33.05
N ALA A 22 -9.01 -12.01 -31.78
CA ALA A 22 -7.84 -11.32 -31.27
C ALA A 22 -6.75 -12.36 -31.46
N ASP A 23 -6.00 -12.19 -32.55
CA ASP A 23 -4.82 -12.95 -32.84
C ASP A 23 -4.03 -13.05 -31.52
N PRO A 24 -3.71 -14.24 -30.99
CA PRO A 24 -3.13 -14.39 -29.65
C PRO A 24 -1.88 -13.51 -29.47
N LYS A 25 -1.22 -13.12 -30.56
CA LYS A 25 -0.10 -12.17 -30.61
C LYS A 25 -0.41 -10.77 -30.07
N ASP A 26 -1.63 -10.25 -30.18
CA ASP A 26 -1.98 -8.91 -29.68
C ASP A 26 -2.27 -8.90 -28.16
N GLN A 27 -2.62 -10.05 -27.55
CA GLN A 27 -2.71 -10.17 -26.09
C GLN A 27 -1.33 -10.32 -25.41
N PHE A 28 -0.31 -10.78 -26.14
CA PHE A 28 1.06 -10.87 -25.61
C PHE A 28 1.79 -9.52 -25.58
N GLY A 29 1.36 -8.54 -26.39
CA GLY A 29 1.84 -7.16 -26.29
C GLY A 29 1.56 -6.56 -24.90
N ASP A 30 0.37 -6.81 -24.35
CA ASP A 30 -0.05 -6.35 -23.02
C ASP A 30 0.71 -7.03 -21.88
N LEU A 31 1.01 -8.33 -22.00
CA LEU A 31 1.74 -9.07 -20.96
C LEU A 31 3.16 -8.53 -20.75
N SER A 32 3.84 -8.16 -21.84
CA SER A 32 5.17 -7.53 -21.77
C SER A 32 5.11 -6.15 -21.09
N PHE A 33 4.07 -5.36 -21.37
CA PHE A 33 3.84 -4.07 -20.74
C PHE A 33 3.48 -4.20 -19.26
N VAL A 34 2.67 -5.20 -18.90
CA VAL A 34 2.32 -5.53 -17.51
C VAL A 34 3.56 -5.98 -16.73
N MET A 35 4.40 -6.84 -17.29
CA MET A 35 5.66 -7.25 -16.66
C MET A 35 6.61 -6.06 -16.43
N LEU A 36 6.77 -5.18 -17.43
CA LEU A 36 7.60 -3.98 -17.32
C LEU A 36 7.06 -2.99 -16.27
N THR A 37 5.74 -2.87 -16.17
CA THR A 37 5.08 -2.06 -15.14
C THR A 37 5.32 -2.63 -13.74
N ILE A 38 5.24 -3.95 -13.59
CA ILE A 38 5.48 -4.64 -12.33
C ILE A 38 6.95 -4.55 -11.91
N GLU A 39 7.89 -4.60 -12.84
CA GLU A 39 9.31 -4.45 -12.57
C GLU A 39 9.66 -3.02 -12.12
N LYS A 40 9.09 -2.01 -12.79
CA LYS A 40 9.20 -0.61 -12.36
C LYS A 40 8.56 -0.39 -11.00
N LEU A 41 7.39 -0.99 -10.74
CA LEU A 41 6.72 -0.95 -9.44
C LEU A 41 7.57 -1.59 -8.36
N ALA A 42 8.19 -2.74 -8.63
CA ALA A 42 9.10 -3.42 -7.70
C ALA A 42 10.30 -2.54 -7.36
N THR A 43 10.86 -1.85 -8.35
CA THR A 43 12.00 -0.94 -8.16
C THR A 43 11.62 0.25 -7.29
N TRP A 44 10.48 0.89 -7.57
CA TRP A 44 9.95 1.95 -6.72
C TRP A 44 9.66 1.47 -5.30
N GLN A 45 9.03 0.30 -5.15
CA GLN A 45 8.75 -0.29 -3.83
C GLN A 45 10.03 -0.56 -3.05
N LYS A 46 11.11 -1.02 -3.69
CA LYS A 46 12.43 -1.18 -3.05
C LYS A 46 13.01 0.14 -2.58
N ILE A 47 12.98 1.18 -3.42
CA ILE A 47 13.51 2.51 -3.08
C ILE A 47 12.72 3.09 -1.90
N THR A 48 11.39 3.03 -1.95
CA THR A 48 10.55 3.50 -0.85
C THR A 48 10.77 2.68 0.42
N ALA A 49 10.88 1.34 0.32
CA ALA A 49 11.12 0.47 1.48
C ALA A 49 12.45 0.80 2.16
N SER A 50 13.51 0.99 1.38
CA SER A 50 14.83 1.35 1.89
C SER A 50 14.85 2.75 2.49
N ALA A 51 14.22 3.74 1.87
CA ALA A 51 14.07 5.08 2.44
C ALA A 51 13.28 5.07 3.76
N MET A 52 12.15 4.36 3.83
CA MET A 52 11.36 4.23 5.07
C MET A 52 12.12 3.46 6.15
N THR A 53 12.89 2.45 5.78
CA THR A 53 13.75 1.71 6.73
C THR A 53 14.81 2.65 7.33
N LEU A 54 15.48 3.44 6.49
CA LEU A 54 16.46 4.43 6.95
C LEU A 54 15.82 5.45 7.89
N PHE A 55 14.66 5.99 7.52
CA PHE A 55 13.92 6.94 8.36
C PHE A 55 13.51 6.31 9.71
N THR A 56 13.03 5.07 9.69
CA THR A 56 12.69 4.30 10.89
C THR A 56 13.92 4.16 11.77
N VAL A 57 15.05 3.69 11.25
CA VAL A 57 16.30 3.53 12.01
C VAL A 57 16.77 4.85 12.62
N LEU A 58 16.77 5.94 11.85
CA LEU A 58 17.15 7.28 12.34
C LEU A 58 16.26 7.74 13.49
N MET A 59 14.95 7.57 13.36
CA MET A 59 14.02 7.89 14.44
C MET A 59 14.23 7.00 15.67
N GLY A 60 14.55 5.72 15.48
CA GLY A 60 14.90 4.82 16.58
C GLY A 60 16.14 5.32 17.35
N PHE A 61 17.19 5.73 16.64
CA PHE A 61 18.37 6.35 17.25
C PHE A 61 18.03 7.65 18.00
N TYR A 62 17.17 8.49 17.44
CA TYR A 62 16.70 9.71 18.09
C TYR A 62 16.01 9.42 19.43
N PHE A 63 15.13 8.42 19.49
CA PHE A 63 14.48 8.01 20.74
C PHE A 63 15.48 7.50 21.78
N VAL A 64 16.44 6.67 21.37
CA VAL A 64 17.50 6.16 22.28
C VAL A 64 18.38 7.31 22.79
N ALA A 65 18.75 8.25 21.93
CA ALA A 65 19.53 9.43 22.32
C ALA A 65 18.77 10.29 23.34
N MET A 66 17.46 10.50 23.15
CA MET A 66 16.62 11.22 24.10
C MET A 66 16.56 10.54 25.48
N LEU A 67 16.50 9.20 25.52
CA LEU A 67 16.55 8.45 26.77
C LEU A 67 17.90 8.57 27.48
N GLY A 68 19.00 8.65 26.74
CA GLY A 68 20.35 8.74 27.31
C GLY A 68 20.71 10.11 27.90
N ILE A 69 19.99 11.18 27.52
CA ILE A 69 20.27 12.56 27.94
C ILE A 69 19.39 12.97 29.15
N GLY A 70 18.28 12.25 29.40
CA GLY A 70 17.31 12.57 30.46
C GLY A 70 17.78 12.14 31.86
N GLY A 71 18.34 13.07 32.63
CA GLY A 71 18.53 12.91 34.07
C GLY A 71 17.21 13.09 34.83
N GLY A 72 16.71 12.03 35.46
CA GLY A 72 15.55 12.08 36.37
C GLY A 72 14.20 12.10 35.67
N ILE A 73 13.91 11.08 34.86
CA ILE A 73 12.61 10.93 34.18
C ILE A 73 11.56 10.46 35.20
N GLY A 74 10.50 11.24 35.38
CA GLY A 74 9.36 10.88 36.23
C GLY A 74 8.53 9.74 35.65
N VAL A 75 7.75 9.04 36.50
CA VAL A 75 6.90 7.90 36.09
C VAL A 75 5.93 8.27 34.95
N MET A 76 5.38 9.48 34.98
CA MET A 76 4.46 9.97 33.93
C MET A 76 5.15 10.18 32.58
N GLU A 77 6.41 10.61 32.59
CA GLU A 77 7.20 10.83 31.38
C GLU A 77 7.61 9.48 30.76
N ILE A 78 7.94 8.48 31.59
CA ILE A 78 8.19 7.10 31.14
C ILE A 78 6.93 6.53 30.47
N LEU A 79 5.75 6.69 31.08
CA LEU A 79 4.49 6.25 30.49
C LEU A 79 4.20 6.95 29.16
N ALA A 80 4.39 8.27 29.08
CA ALA A 80 4.22 9.03 27.84
C ALA A 80 5.22 8.57 26.75
N MET A 81 6.47 8.29 27.11
CA MET A 81 7.47 7.73 26.20
C MET A 81 7.08 6.33 25.69
N MET A 82 6.56 5.44 26.55
CA MET A 82 6.11 4.11 26.13
C MET A 82 4.96 4.20 25.11
N VAL A 83 4.00 5.10 25.33
CA VAL A 83 2.90 5.34 24.37
C VAL A 83 3.44 5.89 23.06
N THR A 84 4.39 6.83 23.11
CA THR A 84 5.01 7.42 21.92
C THR A 84 5.78 6.36 21.11
N ILE A 85 6.53 5.48 21.78
CA ILE A 85 7.23 4.36 21.15
C ILE A 85 6.24 3.38 20.52
N ALA A 86 5.13 3.07 21.19
CA ALA A 86 4.10 2.18 20.65
C ALA A 86 3.45 2.76 19.38
N ILE A 87 3.10 4.06 19.40
CA ILE A 87 2.57 4.78 18.23
C ILE A 87 3.60 4.77 17.10
N TYR A 88 4.87 5.03 17.40
CA TYR A 88 5.96 4.97 16.44
C TYR A 88 6.07 3.58 15.78
N PHE A 89 6.04 2.50 16.56
CA PHE A 89 6.07 1.14 16.02
C PHE A 89 4.88 0.84 15.10
N LEU A 90 3.68 1.28 15.49
CA LEU A 90 2.46 1.07 14.71
C LEU A 90 2.45 1.88 13.40
N THR A 91 2.97 3.11 13.43
CA THR A 91 2.88 4.05 12.31
C THR A 91 4.04 3.95 11.32
N LEU A 92 5.22 3.50 11.76
CA LEU A 92 6.42 3.47 10.91
C LEU A 92 6.98 2.06 10.72
N CYS A 93 7.13 1.26 11.78
CA CYS A 93 7.69 -0.08 11.66
C CYS A 93 6.74 -1.03 10.91
N LEU A 94 5.44 -1.02 11.24
CA LEU A 94 4.47 -1.93 10.63
C LEU A 94 4.29 -1.69 9.12
N PRO A 95 4.09 -0.45 8.62
CA PRO A 95 4.01 -0.20 7.17
C PRO A 95 5.30 -0.55 6.44
N THR A 96 6.46 -0.25 7.03
CA THR A 96 7.76 -0.57 6.45
C THR A 96 7.94 -2.09 6.31
N PHE A 97 7.57 -2.86 7.33
CA PHE A 97 7.61 -4.32 7.27
C PHE A 97 6.67 -4.90 6.20
N LEU A 98 5.46 -4.36 6.09
CA LEU A 98 4.48 -4.78 5.08
C LEU A 98 4.92 -4.40 3.67
N LEU A 99 5.57 -3.24 3.50
CA LEU A 99 6.15 -2.81 2.23
C LEU A 99 7.27 -3.76 1.79
N TRP A 100 8.12 -4.21 2.71
CA TRP A 100 9.12 -5.24 2.43
C TRP A 100 8.49 -6.56 2.01
N LYS A 101 7.43 -7.03 2.69
CA LYS A 101 6.69 -8.23 2.28
C LYS A 101 6.09 -8.09 0.89
N ALA A 102 5.49 -6.94 0.58
CA ALA A 102 4.95 -6.64 -0.73
C ALA A 102 6.06 -6.66 -1.80
N CYS A 103 7.21 -6.03 -1.52
CA CYS A 103 8.36 -6.03 -2.40
C CYS A 103 8.87 -7.45 -2.71
N PHE A 104 9.03 -8.30 -1.69
CA PHE A 104 9.49 -9.69 -1.90
C PHE A 104 8.51 -10.47 -2.78
N ALA A 105 7.21 -10.33 -2.55
CA ALA A 105 6.18 -10.94 -3.37
C ALA A 105 6.24 -10.45 -4.83
N THR A 106 6.43 -9.14 -5.04
CA THR A 106 6.58 -8.55 -6.38
C THR A 106 7.81 -9.10 -7.11
N THR A 107 8.97 -9.17 -6.44
CA THR A 107 10.19 -9.74 -7.05
C THR A 107 10.10 -11.24 -7.33
N ARG A 108 9.37 -11.98 -6.49
CA ARG A 108 9.13 -13.40 -6.72
C ARG A 108 8.27 -13.59 -7.96
N TYR A 109 7.14 -12.90 -8.04
CA TYR A 109 6.25 -12.94 -9.19
C TYR A 109 6.96 -12.53 -10.50
N ALA A 110 7.78 -11.47 -10.47
CA ALA A 110 8.55 -11.05 -11.64
C ALA A 110 9.55 -12.10 -12.15
N ARG A 111 10.00 -13.03 -11.29
CA ARG A 111 10.96 -14.09 -11.66
C ARG A 111 10.28 -15.37 -12.13
N THR A 112 9.16 -15.75 -11.53
CA THR A 112 8.53 -17.06 -11.75
C THR A 112 7.31 -16.99 -12.65
N GLY A 113 6.55 -15.88 -12.64
CA GLY A 113 5.40 -15.65 -13.51
C GLY A 113 4.26 -16.66 -13.34
N THR A 114 4.20 -17.41 -12.24
CA THR A 114 3.15 -18.43 -12.04
C THR A 114 1.84 -17.78 -11.58
N LEU A 115 0.72 -18.43 -11.90
CA LEU A 115 -0.62 -18.03 -11.43
C LEU A 115 -0.72 -17.97 -9.90
N GLU A 116 -0.07 -18.91 -9.20
CA GLU A 116 -0.02 -18.91 -7.74
C GLU A 116 0.70 -17.65 -7.21
N ASP A 117 1.85 -17.29 -7.79
CA ASP A 117 2.60 -16.11 -7.39
C ASP A 117 1.84 -14.80 -7.71
N GLN A 118 0.99 -14.79 -8.74
CA GLN A 118 0.13 -13.64 -9.07
C GLN A 118 -0.89 -13.37 -7.96
N THR A 119 -1.53 -14.42 -7.44
CA THR A 119 -2.50 -14.29 -6.34
C THR A 119 -1.83 -13.85 -5.04
N GLN A 120 -0.63 -14.37 -4.76
CA GLN A 120 0.17 -13.96 -3.59
C GLN A 120 0.60 -12.49 -3.69
N PHE A 121 1.01 -12.04 -4.88
CA PHE A 121 1.32 -10.64 -5.16
C PHE A 121 0.09 -9.74 -4.91
N ALA A 122 -1.07 -10.05 -5.49
CA ALA A 122 -2.28 -9.27 -5.32
C ALA A 122 -2.71 -9.18 -3.84
N ALA A 123 -2.65 -10.30 -3.11
CA ALA A 123 -2.97 -10.34 -1.69
C ALA A 123 -1.98 -9.50 -0.85
N ALA A 124 -0.68 -9.53 -1.16
CA ALA A 124 0.33 -8.73 -0.47
C ALA A 124 0.14 -7.23 -0.71
N GLN A 125 -0.13 -6.82 -1.96
CA GLN A 125 -0.41 -5.43 -2.31
C GLN A 125 -1.68 -4.92 -1.61
N LEU A 126 -2.76 -5.71 -1.60
CA LEU A 126 -4.01 -5.32 -0.93
C LEU A 126 -3.82 -5.14 0.58
N ARG A 127 -3.07 -6.03 1.24
CA ARG A 127 -2.75 -5.90 2.68
C ARG A 127 -1.91 -4.66 2.96
N PHE A 128 -0.95 -4.35 2.08
CA PHE A 128 -0.14 -3.16 2.18
C PHE A 128 -0.99 -1.88 2.10
N TRP A 129 -1.82 -1.75 1.06
CA TRP A 129 -2.69 -0.57 0.89
C TRP A 129 -3.69 -0.40 2.03
N ARG A 130 -4.30 -1.49 2.51
CA ARG A 130 -5.18 -1.46 3.68
C ARG A 130 -4.46 -0.94 4.92
N SER A 131 -3.21 -1.37 5.13
CA SER A 131 -2.43 -0.97 6.29
C SER A 131 -1.98 0.49 6.20
N ILE A 132 -1.58 0.95 5.01
CA ILE A 132 -1.30 2.37 4.77
C ILE A 132 -2.55 3.22 4.99
N ALA A 133 -3.71 2.80 4.49
CA ALA A 133 -4.96 3.54 4.68
C ALA A 133 -5.30 3.67 6.17
N LEU A 134 -5.10 2.61 6.95
CA LEU A 134 -5.30 2.62 8.40
C LEU A 134 -4.31 3.53 9.11
N VAL A 135 -3.02 3.47 8.77
CA VAL A 135 -2.00 4.39 9.32
C VAL A 135 -2.31 5.84 8.98
N ALA A 136 -2.70 6.13 7.73
CA ALA A 136 -3.09 7.46 7.31
C ALA A 136 -4.31 7.96 8.09
N ALA A 137 -5.32 7.12 8.31
CA ALA A 137 -6.50 7.47 9.10
C ALA A 137 -6.14 7.81 10.56
N ILE A 138 -5.27 7.00 11.19
CA ILE A 138 -4.78 7.27 12.56
C ILE A 138 -4.01 8.59 12.60
N SER A 139 -3.10 8.83 11.64
CA SER A 139 -2.32 10.06 11.57
C SER A 139 -3.21 11.30 11.38
N ILE A 140 -4.22 11.22 10.50
CA ILE A 140 -5.19 12.31 10.30
C ILE A 140 -5.99 12.57 11.59
N ALA A 141 -6.48 11.52 12.24
CA ALA A 141 -7.20 11.66 13.51
C ALA A 141 -6.34 12.33 14.59
N PHE A 142 -5.06 11.96 14.68
CA PHE A 142 -4.11 12.56 15.62
C PHE A 142 -3.84 14.04 15.32
N ILE A 143 -3.69 14.41 14.04
CA ILE A 143 -3.52 15.81 13.62
C ILE A 143 -4.77 16.63 13.96
N LEU A 144 -5.96 16.11 13.67
CA LEU A 144 -7.23 16.78 14.01
C LEU A 144 -7.38 16.96 15.51
N PHE A 145 -7.07 15.93 16.29
CA PHE A 145 -7.08 16.00 17.75
C PHE A 145 -6.11 17.07 18.27
N SER A 146 -4.88 17.08 17.76
CA SER A 146 -3.86 18.07 18.13
C SER A 146 -4.32 19.49 17.81
N PHE A 147 -4.90 19.69 16.63
CA PHE A 147 -5.46 20.98 16.20
C PHE A 147 -6.57 21.47 17.14
N VAL A 148 -7.51 20.59 17.52
CA VAL A 148 -8.57 20.92 18.49
C VAL A 148 -7.98 21.31 19.84
N MET A 149 -7.02 20.55 20.36
CA MET A 149 -6.36 20.87 21.63
C MET A 149 -5.61 22.20 21.58
N THR A 150 -4.93 22.51 20.47
CA THR A 150 -4.29 23.81 20.27
C THR A 150 -5.30 24.95 20.27
N MET A 151 -6.46 24.78 19.63
CA MET A 151 -7.52 25.80 19.63
C MET A 151 -8.13 26.03 21.02
N ILE A 152 -8.34 24.97 21.80
CA ILE A 152 -8.81 25.07 23.19
C ILE A 152 -7.76 25.81 24.03
N ALA A 153 -6.49 25.44 23.94
CA ALA A 153 -5.41 26.08 24.67
C ALA A 153 -5.24 27.56 24.28
N PHE A 154 -5.40 27.91 23.00
CA PHE A 154 -5.37 29.29 22.56
C PHE A 154 -6.52 30.09 23.19
N ASN A 155 -7.74 29.57 23.15
CA ASN A 155 -8.92 30.24 23.74
C ASN A 155 -8.87 30.34 25.28
N SER A 156 -8.17 29.44 25.98
CA SER A 156 -8.05 29.53 27.45
C SER A 156 -7.02 30.55 27.94
N ASN A 157 -6.19 31.10 27.05
CA ASN A 157 -5.15 32.08 27.36
C ASN A 157 -5.55 33.53 27.01
N PHE A 158 -6.78 33.74 26.54
CA PHE A 158 -7.41 35.04 26.30
C PHE A 158 -8.68 35.17 27.15
#